data_AF-A0A920T3P3-F1
#
_entry.id   AF-A0A920T3P3-F1
#
_cell.length_a   1.000
_cell.length_b   1.000
_cell.length_c   1.000
_cell.angle_alpha   90.00
_cell.angle_beta   90.00
_cell.angle_gamma   90.00
#
_symmetry.space_group_name_H-M   'P 1'
#
loop_
_entity.id
_entity.type
_entity.pdbx_description
1 polymer ?
#
loop_
_entity_poly.entity_id
_entity_poly.type
_entity_poly.pdbx_seq_one_letter_code
_entity_poly.pdbx_strand_id
1 'polypeptide(L)'
;MPENSIIRSGNLILNADTSLTPAVYNIIIDPLNSDSSVVDSITIYDTDPYDAIGYPYRVSTDAENWVYTFQIKNILQNISLGNETNIGFKLVANEKNDPFESAWFSIQSEPKPRLEIIYVAN
;
A
#
# COMPACT_ATOMS: atom_id res chain seq x y z
N MET A 1 13.52 12.80 3.32
CA MET A 1 12.72 14.02 3.21
C MET A 1 13.45 15.12 3.97
N PRO A 2 13.49 16.37 3.49
CA PRO A 2 14.08 17.47 4.25
C PRO A 2 13.42 17.60 5.62
N GLU A 3 14.22 17.94 6.63
CA GLU A 3 13.71 18.17 7.98
C GLU A 3 12.67 19.30 7.95
N ASN A 4 11.58 19.15 8.70
CA ASN A 4 10.44 20.09 8.70
C ASN A 4 9.67 20.25 7.37
N SER A 5 9.86 19.35 6.40
CA SER A 5 9.04 19.35 5.17
C SER A 5 7.59 18.92 5.43
N ILE A 6 6.66 19.57 4.73
CA ILE A 6 5.23 19.25 4.77
C ILE A 6 4.86 18.54 3.47
N ILE A 7 4.35 17.31 3.60
CA ILE A 7 3.83 16.55 2.47
C ILE A 7 2.49 17.15 2.03
N ARG A 8 2.40 17.51 0.75
CA ARG A 8 1.16 17.98 0.10
C ARG A 8 0.40 16.84 -0.56
N SER A 9 1.11 15.89 -1.17
CA SER A 9 0.56 14.70 -1.81
C SER A 9 1.50 13.50 -1.62
N GLY A 10 0.92 12.30 -1.52
CA GLY A 10 1.65 11.04 -1.37
C GLY A 10 0.85 9.90 -1.97
N ASN A 11 1.21 9.52 -3.19
CA ASN A 11 0.49 8.53 -4.00
C ASN A 11 1.35 7.30 -4.23
N LEU A 12 0.91 6.15 -3.73
CA LEU A 12 1.45 4.87 -4.18
C LEU A 12 0.65 4.40 -5.39
N ILE A 13 1.32 4.14 -6.49
CA ILE A 13 0.70 3.79 -7.77
C ILE A 13 1.15 2.39 -8.16
N LEU A 14 0.18 1.49 -8.32
CA LEU A 14 0.39 0.10 -8.74
C LEU A 14 -0.41 -0.18 -10.02
N ASN A 15 0.19 -0.90 -10.96
CA ASN A 15 -0.47 -1.28 -12.21
C ASN A 15 -0.92 -2.73 -12.14
N ALA A 16 -2.20 -2.94 -12.43
CA ALA A 16 -2.81 -4.26 -12.48
C ALA A 16 -2.36 -5.03 -13.72
N ASP A 17 -2.25 -6.35 -13.60
CA ASP A 17 -2.21 -7.23 -14.75
C ASP A 17 -3.63 -7.33 -15.33
N THR A 18 -3.83 -6.68 -16.48
CA THR A 18 -5.13 -6.61 -17.18
C THR A 18 -5.67 -7.97 -17.64
N SER A 19 -4.83 -8.99 -17.71
CA SER A 19 -5.23 -10.33 -18.14
C SER A 19 -5.73 -11.21 -16.99
N LEU A 20 -5.33 -10.89 -15.76
CA LEU A 20 -5.60 -11.68 -14.57
C LEU A 20 -6.45 -10.96 -13.53
N THR A 21 -6.51 -9.62 -13.59
CA THR A 21 -7.28 -8.80 -12.65
C THR A 21 -8.65 -8.50 -13.24
N PRO A 22 -9.75 -8.66 -12.48
CA PRO A 22 -11.06 -8.17 -12.88
C PRO A 22 -11.08 -6.65 -13.07
N ALA A 23 -11.95 -6.16 -13.94
CA ALA A 23 -12.06 -4.72 -14.20
C ALA A 23 -12.52 -3.91 -12.97
N VAL A 24 -13.29 -4.53 -12.08
CA VAL A 24 -13.74 -3.95 -10.81
C VAL A 24 -13.26 -4.85 -9.69
N TYR A 25 -12.20 -4.42 -8.99
CA TYR A 25 -11.67 -5.13 -7.85
C TYR A 25 -11.10 -4.10 -6.86
N ASN A 26 -11.55 -4.14 -5.61
CA ASN A 26 -11.15 -3.15 -4.60
C ASN A 26 -9.98 -3.66 -3.76
N ILE A 27 -8.98 -2.82 -3.54
CA ILE A 27 -7.79 -3.21 -2.78
C ILE A 27 -7.60 -2.25 -1.63
N ILE A 28 -7.24 -2.81 -0.48
CA ILE A 28 -6.93 -2.10 0.74
C ILE A 28 -5.42 -2.15 0.94
N ILE A 29 -4.83 -1.00 1.26
CA ILE A 29 -3.48 -0.92 1.80
C ILE A 29 -3.54 -0.57 3.28
N ASP A 30 -2.80 -1.31 4.09
CA ASP A 30 -2.75 -1.13 5.54
C ASP A 30 -1.27 -1.11 5.97
N PRO A 31 -0.74 0.00 6.52
CA PRO A 31 0.66 0.04 6.96
C PRO A 31 0.93 -0.96 8.07
N LEU A 32 2.12 -1.56 8.08
CA LEU A 32 2.52 -2.51 9.13
C LEU A 32 2.91 -1.79 10.42
N ASN A 33 2.58 -2.39 11.56
CA ASN A 33 2.93 -1.90 12.90
C ASN A 33 4.23 -2.51 13.45
N SER A 34 4.77 -3.54 12.80
CA SER A 34 5.97 -4.26 13.26
C SER A 34 6.78 -4.80 12.09
N ASP A 35 8.10 -4.87 12.26
CA ASP A 35 9.04 -5.27 11.21
C ASP A 35 8.76 -6.67 10.66
N SER A 36 8.48 -6.72 9.35
CA SER A 36 8.25 -7.97 8.62
C SER A 36 9.53 -8.59 8.05
N SER A 37 10.68 -7.91 8.17
CA SER A 37 11.97 -8.38 7.64
C SER A 37 12.52 -9.62 8.36
N VAL A 38 11.96 -9.97 9.53
CA VAL A 38 12.40 -11.09 10.39
C VAL A 38 11.69 -12.40 10.03
N VAL A 39 10.74 -12.40 9.08
CA VAL A 39 9.96 -13.61 8.80
C VAL A 39 10.74 -14.62 7.97
N ASP A 40 11.01 -15.75 8.63
CA ASP A 40 11.60 -16.94 8.06
C ASP A 40 10.66 -17.55 6.99
N SER A 41 11.18 -17.73 5.78
CA SER A 41 10.46 -18.33 4.66
C SER A 41 10.09 -19.80 4.88
N ILE A 42 10.55 -20.40 5.98
CA ILE A 42 10.27 -21.78 6.37
C ILE A 42 9.02 -21.87 7.26
N THR A 43 8.58 -20.78 7.89
CA THR A 43 7.45 -20.81 8.82
C THR A 43 6.12 -20.67 8.09
N ILE A 44 5.23 -21.64 8.28
CA ILE A 44 3.85 -21.61 7.79
C ILE A 44 2.97 -21.02 8.90
N TYR A 45 2.18 -20.02 8.55
CA TYR A 45 1.25 -19.36 9.47
C TYR A 45 -0.19 -19.70 9.07
N ASP A 46 -1.02 -20.12 10.04
CA ASP A 46 -2.45 -20.40 9.83
C ASP A 46 -3.27 -19.12 9.61
N THR A 47 -2.75 -17.98 10.08
CA THR A 47 -3.35 -16.65 9.96
C THR A 47 -2.30 -15.62 9.60
N ASP A 48 -2.71 -14.48 9.02
CA ASP A 48 -1.82 -13.35 8.74
C ASP A 48 -1.02 -12.98 10.00
N PRO A 49 0.31 -13.15 10.00
CA PRO A 49 1.14 -12.92 11.18
C PRO A 49 1.47 -11.43 11.40
N TYR A 50 1.03 -10.55 10.51
CA TYR A 50 1.40 -9.14 10.54
C TYR A 50 0.27 -8.24 11.03
N ASP A 51 0.53 -7.63 12.17
CA ASP A 51 -0.27 -6.53 12.69
C ASP A 51 -0.10 -5.29 11.82
N ALA A 52 -1.23 -4.71 11.42
CA ALA A 52 -1.27 -3.45 10.72
C ALA A 52 -1.74 -2.32 11.65
N ILE A 53 -1.37 -1.09 11.33
CA ILE A 53 -1.73 0.09 12.12
C ILE A 53 -3.25 0.33 12.07
N GLY A 54 -3.89 0.08 10.92
CA GLY A 54 -5.32 0.26 10.76
C GLY A 54 -5.72 1.71 10.52
N TYR A 55 -6.94 2.07 10.93
CA TYR A 55 -7.45 3.43 10.77
C TYR A 55 -6.68 4.44 11.63
N PRO A 56 -6.39 5.66 11.13
CA PRO A 56 -6.89 6.26 9.89
C PRO A 56 -5.98 6.05 8.65
N TYR A 57 -4.95 5.20 8.75
CA TYR A 57 -3.96 5.02 7.69
C TYR A 57 -4.30 3.91 6.68
N ARG A 58 -5.22 3.02 7.06
CA ARG A 58 -5.85 2.05 6.17
C ARG A 58 -6.68 2.76 5.11
N VAL A 59 -6.31 2.60 3.84
CA VAL A 59 -7.02 3.20 2.71
C VAL A 59 -7.37 2.15 1.66
N SER A 60 -8.55 2.29 1.07
CA SER A 60 -9.05 1.42 0.00
C SER A 60 -9.14 2.18 -1.31
N THR A 61 -8.91 1.51 -2.43
CA THR A 61 -9.07 2.11 -3.76
C THR A 61 -9.48 1.05 -4.78
N ASP A 62 -10.20 1.49 -5.80
CA ASP A 62 -10.50 0.69 -7.00
C ASP A 62 -9.48 1.02 -8.09
N ALA A 63 -9.36 0.15 -9.09
CA ALA A 63 -8.56 0.45 -10.26
C ALA A 63 -9.28 1.46 -11.16
N GLU A 64 -8.57 2.50 -11.60
CA GLU A 64 -8.99 3.35 -12.72
C GLU A 64 -8.08 3.06 -13.90
N ASN A 65 -8.64 2.57 -15.03
CA ASN A 65 -7.86 2.16 -16.19
C ASN A 65 -6.70 1.21 -15.85
N TRP A 66 -6.96 0.22 -14.98
CA TRP A 66 -5.97 -0.76 -14.50
C TRP A 66 -4.86 -0.18 -13.63
N VAL A 67 -5.05 1.04 -13.11
CA VAL A 67 -4.10 1.69 -12.21
C VAL A 67 -4.75 1.89 -10.84
N TYR A 68 -4.14 1.33 -9.81
CA TYR A 68 -4.50 1.58 -8.42
C TYR A 68 -3.67 2.74 -7.87
N THR A 69 -4.36 3.79 -7.42
CA THR A 69 -3.71 4.94 -6.77
C THR A 69 -4.13 5.03 -5.31
N PHE A 70 -3.20 4.77 -4.40
CA PHE A 70 -3.42 4.84 -2.96
C PHE A 70 -2.92 6.16 -2.39
N GLN A 71 -3.81 6.89 -1.72
CA GLN A 71 -3.50 8.15 -1.05
C GLN A 71 -2.89 7.88 0.33
N ILE A 72 -1.57 7.78 0.40
CA ILE A 72 -0.82 7.44 1.62
C ILE A 72 -0.11 8.64 2.26
N LYS A 73 -0.48 9.87 1.88
CA LYS A 73 0.05 11.12 2.45
C LYS A 73 0.13 11.11 3.98
N ASN A 74 -0.94 10.69 4.66
CA ASN A 74 -1.06 10.83 6.12
C ASN A 74 -0.04 9.98 6.87
N ILE A 75 0.16 8.74 6.46
CA ILE A 75 1.15 7.86 7.08
C ILE A 75 2.56 8.33 6.75
N LEU A 76 2.83 8.73 5.50
CA LEU A 76 4.14 9.29 5.12
C LEU A 76 4.51 10.53 5.92
N GLN A 77 3.53 11.40 6.20
CA GLN A 77 3.75 12.60 7.01
C GLN A 77 4.09 12.23 8.47
N ASN A 78 3.39 11.25 9.06
CA ASN A 78 3.66 10.81 10.42
C ASN A 78 5.00 10.09 10.56
N ILE A 79 5.39 9.30 9.55
CA ILE A 79 6.74 8.74 9.43
C ILE A 79 7.77 9.86 9.40
N SER A 80 7.56 10.88 8.58
CA SER A 80 8.50 12.01 8.46
C SER A 80 8.62 12.85 9.74
N LEU A 81 7.61 12.84 10.61
CA LEU A 81 7.62 13.53 11.91
C LEU A 81 8.14 12.65 13.05
N GLY A 82 8.43 11.38 12.80
CA GLY A 82 8.86 10.41 13.82
C GLY A 82 7.73 9.91 14.72
N ASN A 83 6.46 10.15 14.37
CA ASN A 83 5.30 9.63 15.10
C ASN A 83 5.08 8.14 14.82
N GLU A 84 5.44 7.70 13.61
CA GLU A 84 5.26 6.32 13.14
C GLU A 84 6.56 5.80 12.54
N THR A 85 6.78 4.49 12.59
CA THR A 85 7.93 3.84 11.96
C THR A 85 7.55 3.32 10.57
N ASN A 86 8.45 3.47 9.60
CA ASN A 86 8.21 2.97 8.24
C ASN A 86 8.70 1.54 8.12
N ILE A 87 7.76 0.62 8.03
CA ILE A 87 8.06 -0.80 8.08
C ILE A 87 7.59 -1.53 6.81
N GLY A 88 6.54 -1.03 6.17
CA GLY A 88 5.96 -1.63 4.98
C GLY A 88 4.45 -1.49 4.97
N PHE A 89 3.82 -2.14 4.00
CA PHE A 89 2.37 -2.16 3.84
C PHE A 89 1.93 -3.57 3.49
N LYS A 90 0.78 -3.99 4.00
CA LYS A 90 0.07 -5.15 3.47
C LYS A 90 -1.00 -4.71 2.48
N LEU A 91 -1.14 -5.50 1.43
CA LEU A 91 -2.21 -5.36 0.44
C LEU A 91 -3.24 -6.45 0.71
N VAL A 92 -4.50 -6.04 0.84
CA VAL A 92 -5.60 -6.94 1.22
C VAL A 92 -6.77 -6.72 0.28
N ALA A 93 -7.46 -7.81 -0.08
CA ALA A 93 -8.72 -7.71 -0.80
C ALA A 93 -9.80 -7.08 0.09
N ASN A 94 -10.70 -6.30 -0.50
CA ASN A 94 -11.88 -5.82 0.20
C ASN A 94 -12.91 -6.94 0.34
N GLU A 95 -13.62 -6.97 1.46
CA GLU A 95 -14.71 -7.93 1.73
C GLU A 95 -15.86 -7.85 0.72
N LYS A 96 -15.98 -6.73 -0.01
CA LYS A 96 -16.99 -6.53 -1.06
C LYS A 96 -16.63 -7.18 -2.40
N ASN A 97 -15.38 -7.60 -2.59
CA ASN A 97 -14.97 -8.27 -3.81
C ASN A 97 -15.57 -9.68 -3.87
N ASP A 98 -15.63 -10.24 -5.08
CA ASP A 98 -15.90 -11.67 -5.23
C ASP A 98 -14.76 -12.47 -4.58
N PRO A 99 -15.05 -13.36 -3.60
CA PRO A 99 -14.03 -14.13 -2.90
C PRO A 99 -13.31 -15.17 -3.77
N PHE A 100 -13.81 -15.43 -4.98
CA PHE A 100 -13.19 -16.33 -5.96
C PHE A 100 -12.36 -15.59 -7.02
N GLU A 101 -12.32 -14.26 -6.95
CA GLU A 101 -11.50 -13.42 -7.80
C GLU A 101 -10.22 -12.95 -7.08
N SER A 102 -9.26 -12.49 -7.87
CA SER A 102 -7.98 -11.99 -7.35
C SER A 102 -7.46 -10.87 -8.24
N ALA A 103 -6.79 -9.89 -7.63
CA ALA A 103 -6.01 -8.91 -8.37
C ALA A 103 -4.54 -9.31 -8.42
N TRP A 104 -3.95 -9.12 -9.59
CA TRP A 104 -2.55 -9.41 -9.86
C TRP A 104 -1.85 -8.12 -10.24
N PHE A 105 -0.63 -7.96 -9.76
CA PHE A 105 0.20 -6.80 -10.07
C PHE A 105 1.47 -7.26 -10.73
N SER A 106 1.82 -6.61 -11.83
CA SER A 106 3.11 -6.83 -12.45
C SER A 106 4.09 -5.77 -11.97
N ILE A 107 4.99 -6.17 -11.06
CA ILE A 107 5.99 -5.28 -10.46
C ILE A 107 7.15 -5.01 -11.44
N GLN A 108 7.39 -5.94 -12.37
CA GLN A 108 8.51 -5.89 -13.30
C GLN A 108 8.16 -5.30 -14.67
N SER A 109 6.87 -5.26 -15.04
CA SER A 109 6.45 -4.62 -16.29
C SER A 109 6.42 -3.11 -16.17
N GLU A 110 6.61 -2.44 -17.29
CA GLU A 110 6.36 -1.00 -17.38
C GLU A 110 4.85 -0.72 -17.54
N PRO A 111 4.31 0.32 -16.87
CA PRO A 111 5.02 1.19 -15.93
C PRO A 111 5.27 0.48 -14.59
N LYS A 112 6.47 0.67 -14.02
CA LYS A 112 6.78 0.10 -12.70
C LYS A 112 5.94 0.73 -11.59
N PRO A 113 5.67 -0.02 -10.50
CA PRO A 113 5.16 0.53 -9.25
C PRO A 113 6.00 1.72 -8.78
N ARG A 114 5.34 2.78 -8.31
CA ARG A 114 6.05 3.99 -7.89
C ARG A 114 5.33 4.72 -6.76
N LEU A 115 6.12 5.41 -5.97
CA LEU A 115 5.67 6.30 -4.92
C LEU A 115 5.97 7.75 -5.33
N GLU A 116 4.91 8.52 -5.56
CA GLU A 116 5.00 9.94 -5.91
C GLU A 116 4.72 10.80 -4.67
N ILE A 117 5.66 11.67 -4.29
CA ILE A 117 5.55 12.55 -3.13
C ILE A 117 5.76 13.99 -3.58
N ILE A 118 4.77 14.84 -3.29
CA ILE A 118 4.89 16.30 -3.45
C ILE A 118 5.02 16.89 -2.05
N TYR A 119 6.06 17.67 -1.81
CA TYR A 119 6.35 18.29 -0.53
C TYR A 119 6.75 19.74 -0.68
N VAL A 120 6.61 20.49 0.41
CA VAL A 120 7.16 21.85 0.56
C VAL A 120 8.21 21.79 1.65
N ALA A 121 9.40 22.30 1.37
CA ALA A 121 10.47 22.49 2.34
C ALA A 121 10.60 23.99 2.65
N ASN A 122 10.86 24.31 3.91
CA ASN A 122 11.18 25.67 4.35
C ASN A 122 12.68 25.93 4.27
#